data_AF-A0A4V1ZW02-F1
#
_entry.id   AF-A0A4V1ZW02-F1
#
_cell.length_a   1.000
_cell.length_b   1.000
_cell.length_c   1.000
_cell.angle_alpha   90.00
_cell.angle_beta   90.00
_cell.angle_gamma   90.00
#
_symmetry.space_group_name_H-M   'P 1'
#
loop_
_entity.id
_entity.type
_entity.pdbx_description
1 polymer ?
#
loop_
_entity_poly.entity_id
_entity_poly.type
_entity_poly.pdbx_seq_one_letter_code
_entity_poly.pdbx_strand_id
1 'polypeptide(L)'
;MHPISDFPVLPAPVDVLAVARQVLLEEADALRDVAQAVGTTPDFARCVAALLALRGRVVVTGVGKSAHIAGKLVATLNGTGTPA
;
A
#
# COMPACT_ATOMS: atom_id res chain seq x y z
N MET A 1 0.44 36.47 -3.19
CA MET A 1 0.77 35.40 -2.23
C MET A 1 -0.38 35.35 -1.23
N HIS A 2 -1.37 34.48 -1.46
CA HIS A 2 -2.49 34.32 -0.52
C HIS A 2 -2.00 33.53 0.69
N PRO A 3 -2.24 33.98 1.93
CA PRO A 3 -1.99 33.17 3.11
C PRO A 3 -2.91 31.94 3.04
N ILE A 4 -2.31 30.77 3.24
CA ILE A 4 -2.98 29.48 3.47
C ILE A 4 -3.68 29.52 4.83
N SER A 5 -4.75 30.31 4.97
CA SER A 5 -5.49 30.47 6.23
C SER A 5 -6.75 29.61 6.36
N ASP A 6 -7.18 28.94 5.29
CA ASP A 6 -8.44 28.19 5.29
C ASP A 6 -8.20 26.70 5.57
N PHE A 7 -7.65 26.40 6.75
CA PHE A 7 -7.76 25.05 7.30
C PHE A 7 -9.18 24.86 7.86
N PRO A 8 -9.88 23.77 7.51
CA PRO A 8 -11.21 23.51 8.05
C PRO A 8 -11.14 23.43 9.58
N VAL A 9 -11.99 24.21 10.26
CA VAL A 9 -12.15 24.15 11.72
C VAL A 9 -12.68 22.78 12.08
N LEU A 10 -11.92 22.01 12.86
CA LEU A 10 -12.28 20.66 13.25
C LEU A 10 -13.41 20.68 14.30
N PRO A 11 -14.41 19.80 14.20
CA PRO A 11 -15.50 19.72 15.17
C PRO A 11 -14.99 19.13 16.51
N ALA A 12 -15.31 19.79 17.63
CA ALA A 12 -14.83 19.49 19.00
C ALA A 12 -13.28 19.41 19.10
N PRO A 13 -12.64 19.43 20.30
CA PRO A 13 -11.19 19.32 20.36
C PRO A 13 -10.75 17.88 20.06
N VAL A 14 -10.77 17.51 18.78
CA VAL A 14 -10.06 16.32 18.29
C VAL A 14 -8.57 16.67 18.35
N ASP A 15 -7.82 15.93 19.16
CA ASP A 15 -6.36 15.99 19.10
C ASP A 15 -5.88 15.32 17.82
N VAL A 16 -5.74 16.11 16.75
CA VAL A 16 -5.32 15.66 15.42
C VAL A 16 -3.96 14.97 15.47
N LEU A 17 -3.07 15.42 16.36
CA LEU A 17 -1.74 14.83 16.48
C LEU A 17 -1.82 13.46 17.15
N ALA A 18 -2.69 13.29 18.15
CA ALA A 18 -2.97 11.99 18.73
C ALA A 18 -3.59 11.04 17.69
N VAL A 19 -4.57 11.51 16.90
CA VAL A 19 -5.21 10.70 15.84
C VAL A 19 -4.21 10.30 14.77
N ALA A 20 -3.41 11.24 14.25
CA ALA A 20 -2.41 10.95 13.22
C ALA A 20 -1.36 9.94 13.72
N ARG A 21 -0.91 10.09 14.97
CA ARG A 21 0.00 9.13 15.61
C ARG A 21 -0.64 7.76 15.73
N GLN A 22 -1.89 7.68 16.17
CA GLN A 22 -2.61 6.43 16.34
C GLN A 22 -2.72 5.68 14.99
N VAL A 23 -3.15 6.36 13.92
CA VAL A 23 -3.25 5.77 12.58
C VAL A 23 -1.91 5.21 12.13
N LEU A 24 -0.81 5.95 12.29
CA LEU A 24 0.52 5.47 11.90
C LEU A 24 0.97 4.25 12.70
N LEU A 25 0.62 4.17 13.98
CA LEU A 25 0.93 3.01 14.82
C LEU A 25 0.11 1.79 14.39
N GLU A 26 -1.18 1.96 14.13
CA GLU A 26 -2.06 0.89 13.63
C GLU A 26 -1.56 0.33 12.29
N GLU A 27 -1.14 1.18 11.36
CA GLU A 27 -0.56 0.75 10.08
C GLU A 27 0.78 0.01 10.28
N ALA A 28 1.60 0.45 11.25
CA ALA A 28 2.85 -0.24 11.59
C ALA A 28 2.59 -1.62 12.22
N ASP A 29 1.55 -1.76 13.04
CA ASP A 29 1.12 -3.04 13.60
C ASP A 29 0.64 -3.98 12.48
N ALA A 30 -0.19 -3.48 11.56
CA ALA A 30 -0.65 -4.26 10.41
C ALA A 30 0.50 -4.75 9.52
N LEU A 31 1.54 -3.93 9.30
CA LEU A 31 2.74 -4.36 8.58
C LEU A 31 3.52 -5.45 9.33
N ARG A 32 3.56 -5.39 10.68
CA ARG A 32 4.19 -6.44 11.49
C ARG A 32 3.44 -7.76 11.40
N ASP A 33 2.11 -7.73 11.40
CA ASP A 33 1.28 -8.92 11.22
C ASP A 33 1.54 -9.58 9.86
N VAL A 34 1.60 -8.77 8.78
CA VAL A 34 1.95 -9.27 7.45
C VAL A 34 3.34 -9.89 7.43
N ALA A 35 4.34 -9.25 8.05
CA ALA A 35 5.70 -9.78 8.12
C ALA A 35 5.77 -11.13 8.85
N GLN A 36 4.99 -11.29 9.92
CA GLN A 36 4.88 -12.57 10.65
C GLN A 36 4.18 -13.65 9.84
N ALA A 37 3.22 -13.29 8.98
CA ALA A 37 2.50 -14.24 8.12
C ALA A 37 3.34 -14.74 6.94
N VAL A 38 4.32 -13.96 6.46
CA VAL A 38 5.18 -14.37 5.34
C VAL A 38 5.97 -15.63 5.72
N GLY A 39 5.85 -16.67 4.88
CA GLY A 39 6.53 -17.95 5.11
C GLY A 39 5.81 -18.91 6.04
N THR A 40 4.67 -18.53 6.63
CA THR A 40 3.78 -19.47 7.33
C THR A 40 3.11 -20.46 6.37
N THR A 41 2.97 -20.08 5.10
CA THR A 41 2.56 -20.93 3.98
C THR A 41 3.55 -20.78 2.82
N PRO A 42 3.62 -21.75 1.88
CA PRO A 42 4.49 -21.65 0.71
C PRO A 42 4.00 -20.65 -0.35
N ASP A 43 2.84 -20.01 -0.16
CA ASP A 43 2.16 -19.27 -1.23
C ASP A 43 2.93 -18.03 -1.69
N PHE A 44 3.62 -17.35 -0.77
CA PHE A 44 4.46 -16.21 -1.11
C PHE A 44 5.58 -16.63 -2.08
N ALA A 45 6.33 -17.68 -1.73
CA ALA A 45 7.41 -18.20 -2.56
C ALA A 45 6.89 -18.73 -3.92
N ARG A 46 5.73 -19.41 -3.92
CA ARG A 46 5.08 -19.89 -5.15
C ARG A 46 4.65 -18.76 -6.07
N CYS A 47 4.10 -17.67 -5.50
CA CYS A 47 3.72 -16.49 -6.26
C CYS A 47 4.93 -15.85 -6.93
N VAL A 48 6.02 -15.64 -6.17
CA VAL A 48 7.28 -15.11 -6.71
C VAL A 48 7.83 -15.99 -7.83
N ALA A 49 7.89 -17.31 -7.62
CA ALA A 49 8.36 -18.24 -8.65
C ALA A 49 7.48 -18.20 -9.92
N ALA A 50 6.16 -18.12 -9.76
CA ALA A 50 5.24 -18.01 -10.89
C ALA A 50 5.46 -16.71 -11.68
N LEU A 51 5.62 -15.58 -10.99
CA LEU A 51 5.88 -14.29 -11.64
C LEU A 51 7.20 -14.29 -12.42
N LEU A 52 8.28 -14.84 -11.83
CA LEU A 52 9.59 -14.94 -12.48
C LEU A 52 9.60 -15.87 -13.70
N ALA A 53 8.71 -16.87 -13.74
CA ALA A 53 8.58 -17.79 -14.85
C ALA A 53 7.70 -17.27 -16.00
N LEU A 54 7.06 -16.10 -15.85
CA LEU A 54 6.17 -15.55 -16.87
C LEU A 54 6.93 -15.16 -18.14
N ARG A 55 6.39 -15.56 -19.30
CA ARG A 55 6.82 -15.10 -20.63
C ARG A 55 5.96 -13.97 -21.18
N GLY A 56 5.01 -13.49 -20.38
CA GLY A 56 4.00 -12.51 -20.76
C GLY A 56 4.07 -11.26 -19.89
N ARG A 57 2.91 -10.77 -19.47
CA ARG A 57 2.78 -9.58 -18.63
C ARG A 57 1.91 -9.87 -17.41
N VAL A 58 2.18 -9.16 -16.32
CA VAL A 58 1.40 -9.23 -15.08
C VAL A 58 0.25 -8.23 -15.13
N VAL A 59 -0.98 -8.69 -15.29
CA VAL A 59 -2.15 -7.81 -15.21
C VAL A 59 -2.60 -7.67 -13.77
N VAL A 60 -2.52 -6.47 -13.20
CA VAL A 60 -3.04 -6.14 -11.87
C VAL A 60 -4.32 -5.33 -12.00
N THR A 61 -5.40 -5.75 -11.35
CA THR A 61 -6.69 -5.06 -11.37
C THR A 61 -7.20 -4.79 -9.95
N GLY A 62 -8.08 -3.81 -9.81
CA GLY A 62 -8.69 -3.45 -8.53
C GLY A 62 -9.72 -2.33 -8.71
N VAL A 63 -10.49 -2.06 -7.66
CA VAL A 63 -11.50 -0.98 -7.62
C VAL A 63 -11.25 -0.07 -6.42
N GLY A 64 -11.69 1.20 -6.51
CA GLY A 64 -11.52 2.17 -5.43
C GLY A 64 -10.06 2.38 -5.03
N LYS A 65 -9.77 2.43 -3.71
CA LYS A 65 -8.40 2.60 -3.20
C LYS A 65 -7.44 1.51 -3.71
N SER A 66 -7.93 0.28 -3.90
CA SER A 66 -7.13 -0.84 -4.41
C SER A 66 -6.70 -0.62 -5.86
N ALA A 67 -7.47 0.12 -6.68
CA ALA A 67 -7.05 0.50 -8.03
C ALA A 67 -5.80 1.40 -8.02
N HIS A 68 -5.69 2.30 -7.03
CA HIS A 68 -4.50 3.15 -6.89
C HIS A 68 -3.27 2.33 -6.47
N ILE A 69 -3.43 1.35 -5.57
CA ILE A 69 -2.35 0.44 -5.19
C ILE A 69 -1.94 -0.45 -6.38
N ALA A 70 -2.90 -0.96 -7.15
CA ALA A 70 -2.62 -1.71 -8.38
C ALA A 70 -1.78 -0.88 -9.36
N GLY A 71 -2.12 0.40 -9.57
CA GLY A 71 -1.33 1.30 -10.40
C GLY A 71 0.11 1.48 -9.91
N LYS A 72 0.32 1.60 -8.59
CA LYS A 72 1.68 1.66 -8.01
C LYS A 72 2.45 0.35 -8.20
N LEU A 73 1.80 -0.80 -8.02
CA LEU A 73 2.41 -2.11 -8.24
C LEU A 73 2.86 -2.27 -9.70
N VAL A 74 1.99 -1.93 -10.66
CA VAL A 74 2.31 -1.97 -12.09
C VAL A 74 3.51 -1.09 -12.41
N ALA A 75 3.55 0.14 -11.88
CA ALA A 75 4.68 1.05 -12.08
C ALA A 75 5.99 0.45 -11.54
N THR A 76 5.96 -0.11 -10.32
CA THR A 76 7.14 -0.76 -9.72
C THR A 76 7.59 -1.97 -10.51
N LEU A 77 6.67 -2.89 -10.87
CA LEU A 77 6.99 -4.11 -11.62
C LEU A 77 7.66 -3.78 -12.95
N ASN A 78 7.09 -2.84 -13.72
CA ASN A 78 7.67 -2.37 -14.97
C ASN A 78 9.07 -1.75 -14.75
N GLY A 79 9.22 -0.94 -13.70
CA GLY A 79 10.50 -0.32 -13.33
C GLY A 79 11.58 -1.33 -12.90
N THR A 80 11.19 -2.50 -12.39
CA THR A 80 12.09 -3.58 -11.98
C THR A 80 12.24 -4.68 -13.03
N GLY A 81 11.80 -4.46 -14.27
CA GLY A 81 11.99 -5.39 -15.38
C GLY A 81 11.01 -6.56 -15.42
N THR A 82 9.90 -6.50 -14.67
CA THR A 82 8.77 -7.42 -14.79
C THR A 82 7.64 -6.73 -15.56
N PRO A 83 7.41 -7.04 -16.85
CA PRO A 83 6.36 -6.40 -17.63
C PRO A 83 4.99 -6.57 -16.99
N ALA A 84 4.29 -5.47 -16.73
CA ALA A 84 2.98 -5.42 -16.08
C ALA A 84 2.03 -4.47 -16.82
#